data_AF-S1PQM7-F1
#
_entry.id   AF-S1PQM7-F1
#
_cell.length_a   1.000
_cell.length_b   1.000
_cell.length_c   1.000
_cell.angle_alpha   90.00
_cell.angle_beta   90.00
_cell.angle_gamma   90.00
#
_symmetry.space_group_name_H-M   'P 1'
#
loop_
_entity.id
_entity.type
_entity.pdbx_description
1 polymer ?
#
loop_
_entity_poly.entity_id
_entity_poly.type
_entity_poly.pdbx_seq_one_letter_code
_entity_poly.pdbx_strand_id
1 'polypeptide(L)' 'MKSLTTETALDILIAWLQDNIDCESEIIFDNDEDKTDSAALLPCIEQARQDIRTLRHLQLQHPNR' A
#
# COMPACT_ATOMS: atom_id res chain seq x y z
N MET A 1 12.49 -18.11 -6.52
CA MET A 1 11.72 -16.87 -6.78
C MET A 1 12.32 -15.76 -5.95
N LYS A 2 12.45 -14.55 -6.49
CA LYS A 2 12.96 -13.40 -5.73
C LYS A 2 11.85 -12.92 -4.79
N SER A 3 12.12 -12.81 -3.49
CA SER A 3 11.14 -12.26 -2.55
C SER A 3 10.96 -10.76 -2.81
N LEU A 4 9.73 -10.30 -2.76
CA LEU A 4 9.43 -8.87 -2.74
C LEU A 4 9.82 -8.27 -1.39
N THR A 5 10.26 -7.02 -1.41
CA THR A 5 10.33 -6.21 -0.18
C THR A 5 8.93 -5.67 0.13
N THR A 6 8.63 -5.39 1.40
CA THR A 6 7.34 -4.80 1.79
C THR A 6 7.07 -3.49 1.05
N GLU A 7 8.09 -2.64 0.90
CA GLU A 7 7.99 -1.39 0.15
C GLU A 7 7.57 -1.63 -1.32
N THR A 8 8.23 -2.58 -2.00
CA THR A 8 7.90 -2.94 -3.38
C THR A 8 6.51 -3.57 -3.49
N ALA A 9 6.09 -4.37 -2.50
CA ALA A 9 4.75 -4.94 -2.49
C ALA A 9 3.68 -3.84 -2.34
N LEU A 10 3.93 -2.83 -1.51
CA LEU A 10 3.05 -1.67 -1.37
C LEU A 10 3.04 -0.80 -2.64
N ASP A 11 4.17 -0.62 -3.33
CA ASP A 11 4.21 0.06 -4.63
C ASP A 11 3.31 -0.64 -5.66
N ILE A 12 3.36 -1.98 -5.73
CA ILE A 12 2.52 -2.78 -6.64
C ILE A 12 1.04 -2.65 -6.27
N LEU A 13 0.72 -2.69 -4.97
CA LEU A 13 -0.66 -2.56 -4.50
C LEU A 13 -1.23 -1.18 -4.82
N ILE A 14 -0.46 -0.10 -4.63
CA ILE A 14 -0.86 1.26 -4.97
C ILE A 14 -1.16 1.37 -6.47
N ALA A 15 -0.27 0.86 -7.33
CA ALA A 15 -0.49 0.89 -8.78
C ALA A 15 -1.77 0.14 -9.17
N TRP A 16 -2.00 -1.04 -8.58
CA TRP A 16 -3.20 -1.82 -8.85
C TRP A 16 -4.49 -1.14 -8.35
N LEU A 17 -4.47 -0.49 -7.18
CA LEU A 17 -5.60 0.30 -6.69
C LEU A 17 -5.89 1.50 -7.59
N GLN A 18 -4.85 2.18 -8.08
CA GLN A 18 -5.02 3.28 -9.02
C GLN A 18 -5.61 2.80 -10.35
N ASP A 19 -5.14 1.67 -10.89
CA ASP A 19 -5.71 1.07 -12.10
C ASP A 19 -7.20 0.73 -11.94
N ASN A 20 -7.60 0.24 -10.76
CA ASN A 20 -9.01 -0.01 -10.45
C ASN A 20 -9.84 1.28 -10.44
N ILE A 21 -9.30 2.38 -9.89
CA ILE A 21 -9.96 3.69 -9.88
C ILE A 21 -10.08 4.23 -11.30
N ASP A 22 -9.00 4.18 -12.09
CA ASP A 22 -8.94 4.70 -13.46
C ASP A 22 -9.87 3.90 -14.40
N CYS A 23 -10.10 2.62 -14.10
CA CYS A 23 -11.04 1.77 -14.83
C CYS A 23 -12.47 1.78 -14.26
N GLU A 24 -12.76 2.60 -13.25
CA GLU A 24 -14.07 2.69 -12.57
C GLU A 24 -14.58 1.32 -12.07
N SER A 25 -13.67 0.50 -11.55
CA SER A 25 -13.98 -0.84 -11.04
C SER A 25 -14.79 -0.77 -9.74
N GLU A 26 -15.89 -1.52 -9.66
CA GLU A 26 -16.78 -1.61 -8.49
C GLU A 26 -16.26 -2.58 -7.40
N ILE A 27 -14.95 -2.85 -7.36
CA ILE A 27 -14.37 -3.77 -6.37
C ILE A 27 -14.40 -3.18 -4.96
N ILE A 28 -14.83 -4.00 -4.00
CA ILE A 28 -14.91 -3.67 -2.58
C ILE A 28 -14.12 -4.67 -1.74
N PHE A 29 -13.55 -4.22 -0.62
CA PHE A 29 -12.58 -5.00 0.17
C PHE A 29 -13.09 -5.46 1.54
N ASP A 30 -14.28 -5.04 1.94
CA ASP A 30 -14.83 -5.18 3.30
C ASP A 30 -16.18 -5.91 3.37
N ASN A 31 -16.48 -6.76 2.37
CA ASN A 31 -17.72 -7.56 2.31
C ASN A 31 -19.01 -6.71 2.41
N ASP A 32 -19.07 -5.60 1.67
CA ASP A 32 -20.23 -4.69 1.57
C ASP A 32 -20.62 -3.93 2.85
N GLU A 33 -19.90 -4.09 3.97
CA GLU A 33 -20.25 -3.45 5.25
C GLU A 33 -20.03 -1.94 5.19
N ASP A 34 -18.80 -1.48 4.91
CA ASP A 34 -18.48 -0.05 4.74
C ASP A 34 -18.36 0.35 3.26
N LYS A 35 -18.48 -0.62 2.33
CA LYS A 35 -18.26 -0.46 0.88
C LYS A 35 -16.93 0.22 0.58
N THR A 36 -15.90 -0.20 1.29
CA THR A 36 -14.54 0.27 1.11
C THR A 36 -14.06 -0.13 -0.28
N ASP A 37 -14.10 0.82 -1.20
CA ASP A 37 -13.62 0.68 -2.57
C ASP A 37 -12.12 1.02 -2.69
N SER A 38 -11.60 0.96 -3.91
CA SER A 38 -10.18 1.27 -4.18
C SER A 38 -9.82 2.72 -3.83
N ALA A 39 -10.73 3.68 -4.01
CA ALA A 39 -10.49 5.09 -3.73
C ALA A 39 -10.46 5.38 -2.22
N ALA A 40 -11.31 4.70 -1.44
CA ALA A 40 -11.31 4.77 0.01
C ALA A 40 -10.05 4.12 0.62
N LEU A 41 -9.58 3.01 0.04
CA LEU A 41 -8.44 2.26 0.55
C LEU A 41 -7.07 2.89 0.20
N LEU A 42 -6.96 3.52 -0.97
CA LEU A 42 -5.69 4.03 -1.52
C LEU A 42 -4.89 4.92 -0.54
N PRO A 43 -5.48 5.95 0.13
CA PRO A 43 -4.74 6.81 1.06
C PRO A 43 -4.10 6.05 2.22
N CYS A 44 -4.76 4.99 2.70
CA CYS A 44 -4.25 4.16 3.79
C CYS A 44 -2.98 3.41 3.37
N ILE A 45 -2.96 2.88 2.13
CA ILE A 45 -1.82 2.14 1.60
C ILE A 45 -0.65 3.07 1.27
N GLU A 46 -0.92 4.26 0.74
CA GLU A 46 0.10 5.30 0.54
C GLU A 46 0.79 5.69 1.85
N GLN A 47 0.00 5.85 2.92
CA GLN A 47 0.54 6.14 4.24
C GLN A 47 1.39 4.98 4.77
N ALA A 48 0.91 3.73 4.66
CA ALA A 48 1.66 2.56 5.08
C ALA A 48 3.01 2.46 4.34
N ARG A 49 3.04 2.78 3.04
CA ARG A 49 4.28 2.84 2.27
C ARG A 49 5.24 3.90 2.81
N GLN A 50 4.73 5.08 3.13
CA GLN A 50 5.55 6.16 3.69
C GLN A 50 6.10 5.81 5.07
N ASP A 51 5.31 5.11 5.89
CA ASP A 51 5.74 4.62 7.20
C ASP A 51 6.86 3.59 7.06
N ILE A 52 6.74 2.63 6.14
CA ILE A 52 7.80 1.64 5.84
C ILE A 52 9.08 2.33 5.38
N ARG A 53 8.99 3.36 4.52
CA ARG A 53 10.16 4.16 4.12
C ARG A 53 10.82 4.86 5.30
N THR A 54 10.02 5.46 6.16
CA THR A 54 10.50 6.14 7.36
C THR A 54 11.19 5.16 8.30
N LEU A 55 10.59 3.99 8.55
CA LEU A 55 11.17 2.92 9.36
C LEU A 55 12.50 2.43 8.77
N ARG A 56 12.56 2.22 7.45
CA ARG A 56 13.79 1.82 6.76
C ARG A 56 14.89 2.87 6.92
N HIS A 57 14.56 4.16 6.79
CA HIS A 57 15.51 5.24 7.00
C HIS A 57 16.03 5.28 8.45
N LEU A 58 15.14 5.13 9.44
CA LEU A 58 15.52 5.09 10.86
C LEU A 58 16.45 3.90 11.18
N GLN A 59 16.17 2.72 10.61
CA GLN A 59 17.03 1.54 10.76
C GLN A 59 18.43 1.74 10.16
N LEU A 60 18.54 2.47 9.05
CA LEU A 60 19.83 2.78 8.43
C LEU A 60 20.62 3.84 9.22
N GLN A 61 19.94 4.76 9.92
CA GLN A 61 20.57 5.78 10.77
C GLN A 61 21.03 5.22 12.11
N HIS A 62 20.31 4.22 12.65
CA HIS A 62 20.66 3.51 13.87
C HIS A 62 20.81 2.01 13.59
N PRO A 63 21.83 1.58 12.81
CA PRO A 63 22.10 0.17 12.66
C PRO A 63 22.40 -0.36 14.06
N ASN A 64 21.56 -1.28 14.55
CA ASN A 64 21.62 -1.89 15.89
C ASN A 64 23.05 -1.88 16.45
N ARG A 65 23.29 -1.02 17.43
CA ARG A 65 24.58 -0.88 18.10
C ARG A 65 24.75 -1.99 19.14
#